data_AF-A0A6N9TRA1-F1
#
_entry.id   AF-A0A6N9TRA1-F1
#
_cell.length_a   1.000
_cell.length_b   1.000
_cell.length_c   1.000
_cell.angle_alpha   90.00
_cell.angle_beta   90.00
_cell.angle_gamma   90.00
#
_symmetry.space_group_name_H-M   'P 1'
#
loop_
_entity.id
_entity.type
_entity.pdbx_description
1 polymer ?
#
loop_
_entity_poly.entity_id
_entity_poly.type
_entity_poly.pdbx_seq_one_letter_code
_entity_poly.pdbx_strand_id
1 'polypeptide(L)'
;RQPFLPRPLPDEEGAGAPVEVRDLDRFFRGPAEFFLRERLGLALATPEEAPADREPFTLSGLDRFRLVEDLVAWILRGEAPLDYLPVAREKGLLPPGAAGEQAFRRAMGAAWHLAGRVREAAGGAGPETLEVDLETPAGRIRGAVDGVWPSGPLR
;
A
#
# COMPACT_ATOMS: atom_id res chain seq x y z
N ARG A 1 26.70 -6.96 25.04
CA ARG A 1 25.81 -6.13 24.19
C ARG A 1 25.50 -4.86 24.98
N GLN A 2 25.82 -3.69 24.46
CA GLN A 2 25.40 -2.41 25.06
C GLN A 2 23.99 -2.06 24.57
N PRO A 3 23.14 -1.42 25.39
CA PRO A 3 21.80 -1.00 24.98
C PRO A 3 21.89 0.09 23.91
N PHE A 4 20.92 0.09 22.98
CA PHE A 4 20.88 1.09 21.90
C PHE A 4 20.69 2.52 22.45
N LEU A 5 19.85 2.67 23.47
CA LEU A 5 19.72 3.91 24.23
C LEU A 5 20.33 3.73 25.62
N PRO A 6 21.30 4.57 26.03
CA PRO A 6 21.90 4.47 27.36
C PRO A 6 20.96 4.93 28.48
N ARG A 7 19.93 5.71 28.15
CA ARG A 7 18.87 6.19 29.04
C ARG A 7 17.59 6.46 28.24
N PRO A 8 16.39 6.41 28.85
CA PRO A 8 15.15 6.81 28.18
C PRO A 8 15.23 8.23 27.62
N LEU A 9 14.59 8.44 26.47
CA LEU A 9 14.38 9.77 25.93
C LEU A 9 13.40 10.54 26.83
N PRO A 10 13.52 11.87 26.93
CA PRO A 10 12.49 12.68 27.58
C PRO A 10 11.16 12.56 26.82
N ASP A 11 10.06 12.74 27.53
CA ASP A 11 8.74 12.82 26.94
C ASP A 11 8.67 13.99 25.94
N GLU A 12 7.83 13.86 24.92
CA GLU A 12 7.67 14.91 23.90
C GLU A 12 6.86 16.08 24.42
N GLU A 13 7.26 17.27 23.99
CA GLU A 13 6.44 18.48 24.09
C GLU A 13 5.20 18.29 23.21
N GLY A 14 4.05 18.03 23.83
CA GLY A 14 2.80 17.68 23.13
C GLY A 14 2.11 16.41 23.62
N ALA A 15 2.57 15.80 24.73
CA ALA A 15 1.87 14.71 25.40
C ALA A 15 0.39 15.07 25.65
N GLY A 16 -0.52 14.53 24.83
CA GLY A 16 -1.95 14.86 24.82
C GLY A 16 -2.51 15.34 23.47
N ALA A 17 -1.66 15.61 22.48
CA ALA A 17 -2.12 15.82 21.11
C ALA A 17 -2.81 14.55 20.55
N PRO A 18 -3.85 14.68 19.70
CA PRO A 18 -4.45 13.53 19.04
C PRO A 18 -3.42 12.78 18.18
N VAL A 19 -3.44 11.46 18.26
CA VAL A 19 -2.64 10.59 17.39
C VAL A 19 -3.35 10.42 16.05
N GLU A 20 -2.64 10.64 14.96
CA GLU A 20 -3.20 10.46 13.62
C GLU A 20 -3.26 8.96 13.25
N VAL A 21 -4.36 8.52 12.61
CA VAL A 21 -4.52 7.12 12.15
C VAL A 21 -3.37 6.68 11.25
N ARG A 22 -2.89 7.59 10.38
CA ARG A 22 -1.71 7.36 9.52
C ARG A 22 -0.43 7.09 10.32
N ASP A 23 -0.30 7.64 11.52
CA ASP A 23 0.88 7.44 12.37
C ASP A 23 0.84 6.05 13.01
N LEU A 24 -0.35 5.59 13.38
CA LEU A 24 -0.55 4.22 13.83
C LEU A 24 -0.23 3.21 12.72
N ASP A 25 -0.70 3.42 11.48
CA ASP A 25 -0.35 2.56 10.34
C ASP A 25 1.17 2.50 10.13
N ARG A 26 1.85 3.66 10.09
CA ARG A 26 3.31 3.73 9.95
C ARG A 26 4.04 3.03 11.11
N PHE A 27 3.60 3.27 12.35
CA PHE A 27 4.20 2.65 13.54
C PHE A 27 4.07 1.14 13.51
N PHE A 28 2.88 0.59 13.24
CA PHE A 28 2.67 -0.86 13.27
C PHE A 28 3.33 -1.60 12.10
N ARG A 29 3.60 -0.94 10.97
CA ARG A 29 4.40 -1.50 9.88
C ARG A 29 5.87 -1.68 10.23
N GLY A 30 6.42 -0.79 11.05
CA GLY A 30 7.83 -0.82 11.42
C GLY A 30 8.13 0.01 12.67
N PRO A 31 7.87 -0.52 13.88
CA PRO A 31 7.98 0.28 15.11
C PRO A 31 9.41 0.80 15.36
N ALA A 32 10.42 0.00 15.03
CA ALA A 32 11.81 0.40 15.15
C ALA A 32 12.17 1.50 14.15
N GLU A 33 11.75 1.38 12.88
CA GLU A 33 11.97 2.43 11.87
C GLU A 33 11.24 3.72 12.25
N PHE A 34 9.97 3.63 12.67
CA PHE A 34 9.21 4.77 13.16
C PHE A 34 9.94 5.46 14.31
N PHE A 35 10.43 4.70 15.30
CA PHE A 35 11.20 5.26 16.41
C PHE A 35 12.47 5.99 15.93
N LEU A 36 13.24 5.39 15.01
CA LEU A 36 14.46 6.01 14.48
C LEU A 36 14.13 7.29 13.70
N ARG A 37 13.07 7.30 12.89
CA ARG A 37 12.69 8.45 12.07
C ARG A 37 12.03 9.57 12.88
N GLU A 38 10.98 9.23 13.63
CA GLU A 38 10.11 10.20 14.29
C GLU A 38 10.66 10.63 15.65
N ARG A 39 11.22 9.71 16.46
CA ARG A 39 11.79 10.05 17.79
C ARG A 39 13.25 10.47 17.76
N LEU A 40 14.05 9.94 16.82
CA LEU A 40 15.48 10.29 16.72
C LEU A 40 15.82 11.18 15.51
N GLY A 41 14.86 11.48 14.63
CA GLY A 41 15.10 12.35 13.47
C GLY A 41 16.04 11.74 12.42
N LEU A 42 16.23 10.42 12.40
CA LEU A 42 17.18 9.76 11.51
C LEU A 42 16.55 9.47 10.14
N ALA A 43 17.21 9.90 9.08
CA ALA A 43 16.89 9.45 7.72
C ALA A 43 17.50 8.06 7.50
N LEU A 44 16.65 7.03 7.37
CA LEU A 44 17.13 5.70 6.97
C LEU A 44 17.24 5.68 5.45
N ALA A 45 18.47 5.49 4.96
CA ALA A 45 18.73 5.31 3.54
C ALA A 45 18.15 3.97 3.09
N THR A 46 17.30 4.01 2.06
CA THR A 46 16.89 2.80 1.35
C THR A 46 18.03 2.46 0.39
N PRO A 47 18.61 1.25 0.44
CA PRO A 47 19.59 0.86 -0.56
C PRO A 47 18.92 0.93 -1.93
N GLU A 48 19.47 1.75 -2.83
CA GLU A 48 19.05 1.74 -4.23
C GLU A 48 19.40 0.38 -4.82
N GLU A 49 18.40 -0.30 -5.38
CA GLU A 49 18.65 -1.47 -6.21
C GLU A 49 19.40 -0.99 -7.46
N ALA A 50 20.59 -1.55 -7.67
CA ALA A 50 21.34 -1.26 -8.89
C ALA A 50 20.48 -1.65 -10.10
N PRO A 51 20.37 -0.78 -11.13
CA PRO A 51 19.64 -1.11 -12.33
C PRO A 51 20.23 -2.37 -12.94
N ALA A 52 19.36 -3.29 -13.36
CA ALA A 52 19.79 -4.52 -13.99
C ALA A 52 20.53 -4.21 -15.30
N ASP A 53 21.68 -4.86 -15.53
CA ASP A 53 22.48 -4.71 -16.76
C ASP A 53 21.76 -5.17 -18.04
N ARG A 54 20.58 -5.80 -17.91
CA ARG A 54 19.81 -6.37 -19.02
C ARG A 54 18.33 -6.09 -18.84
N GLU A 55 17.66 -5.81 -19.95
CA GLU A 55 16.22 -5.64 -19.98
C GLU A 55 15.49 -6.91 -19.50
N PRO A 56 14.47 -6.78 -18.64
CA PRO A 56 13.71 -7.91 -18.14
C PRO A 56 12.76 -8.43 -19.21
N PHE A 57 12.88 -9.72 -19.54
CA PHE A 57 11.93 -10.44 -20.41
C PHE A 57 10.71 -10.99 -19.65
N THR A 58 10.72 -10.87 -18.32
CA THR A 58 9.66 -11.33 -17.43
C THR A 58 9.33 -10.27 -16.39
N LEU A 59 8.08 -10.22 -15.95
CA LEU A 59 7.70 -9.40 -14.79
C LEU A 59 8.30 -10.01 -13.53
N SER A 60 8.94 -9.17 -12.71
CA SER A 60 9.31 -9.56 -11.36
C SER A 60 8.07 -9.93 -10.54
N GLY A 61 8.26 -10.61 -9.41
CA GLY A 61 7.15 -10.89 -8.48
C GLY A 61 6.44 -9.63 -8.02
N LEU A 62 7.20 -8.57 -7.75
CA LEU A 62 6.69 -7.28 -7.28
C LEU A 62 5.98 -6.51 -8.39
N ASP A 63 6.53 -6.46 -9.60
CA ASP A 63 5.90 -5.75 -10.72
C ASP A 63 4.60 -6.41 -11.15
N ARG A 64 4.57 -7.76 -11.12
CA ARG A 64 3.33 -8.50 -11.33
C ARG A 64 2.29 -8.18 -10.26
N PHE A 65 2.70 -8.10 -8.99
CA PHE A 65 1.80 -7.74 -7.90
C PHE A 65 1.19 -6.34 -8.12
N ARG A 66 2.04 -5.33 -8.38
CA ARG A 66 1.61 -3.95 -8.66
C ARG A 66 0.67 -3.87 -9.86
N LEU A 67 1.00 -4.58 -10.94
CA LEU A 67 0.15 -4.62 -12.14
C LEU A 67 -1.23 -5.23 -11.85
N VAL A 68 -1.29 -6.30 -11.06
CA VAL A 68 -2.56 -6.92 -10.67
C VAL A 68 -3.37 -5.99 -9.77
N GLU A 69 -2.72 -5.34 -8.78
CA GLU A 69 -3.36 -4.36 -7.89
C GLU A 69 -4.00 -3.20 -8.67
N ASP A 70 -3.23 -2.59 -9.57
CA ASP A 70 -3.70 -1.51 -10.45
C ASP A 70 -4.90 -1.97 -11.31
N LEU A 71 -4.80 -3.17 -11.92
CA LEU A 71 -5.88 -3.73 -12.74
C LEU A 71 -7.14 -4.04 -11.92
N VAL A 72 -7.00 -4.52 -10.68
CA VAL A 72 -8.15 -4.75 -9.80
C VAL A 72 -8.85 -3.43 -9.49
N ALA A 73 -8.11 -2.39 -9.12
CA ALA A 73 -8.68 -1.07 -8.88
C ALA A 73 -9.38 -0.51 -10.13
N TRP A 74 -8.77 -0.68 -11.30
CA TRP A 74 -9.34 -0.29 -12.61
C TRP A 74 -10.67 -1.01 -12.88
N ILE A 75 -10.70 -2.34 -12.70
CA ILE A 75 -11.91 -3.16 -12.89
C ILE A 75 -12.99 -2.78 -11.89
N LEU A 76 -12.64 -2.54 -10.62
CA LEU A 76 -13.61 -2.17 -9.58
C LEU A 76 -14.28 -0.81 -9.85
N ARG A 77 -13.62 0.11 -10.57
CA ARG A 77 -14.25 1.35 -11.07
C ARG A 77 -15.17 1.15 -12.28
N GLY A 78 -15.28 -0.08 -12.79
CA GLY A 78 -16.12 -0.41 -13.94
C GLY A 78 -15.43 -0.18 -15.29
N GLU A 79 -14.12 0.08 -15.30
CA GLU A 79 -13.36 0.31 -16.53
C GLU A 79 -12.91 -1.00 -17.18
N ALA A 80 -12.77 -1.01 -18.50
CA ALA A 80 -12.33 -2.21 -19.21
C ALA A 80 -10.83 -2.46 -18.98
N PRO A 81 -10.42 -3.69 -18.59
CA PRO A 81 -9.01 -3.97 -18.29
C PRO A 81 -8.06 -3.70 -19.47
N LEU A 82 -8.52 -3.91 -20.70
CA LEU A 82 -7.70 -3.72 -21.91
C LEU A 82 -7.32 -2.24 -22.11
N ASP A 83 -8.14 -1.31 -21.63
CA ASP A 83 -7.86 0.13 -21.70
C ASP A 83 -6.71 0.54 -20.76
N TYR A 84 -6.32 -0.34 -19.83
CA TYR A 84 -5.16 -0.13 -18.96
C TYR A 84 -3.82 -0.48 -19.64
N LEU A 85 -3.84 -1.20 -20.77
CA LEU A 85 -2.61 -1.63 -21.43
C LEU A 85 -1.67 -0.48 -21.84
N PRO A 86 -2.16 0.65 -22.41
CA PRO A 86 -1.32 1.81 -22.70
C PRO A 86 -0.70 2.41 -21.43
N VAL A 87 -1.48 2.51 -20.34
CA VAL A 87 -0.99 3.04 -19.05
C VAL A 87 0.10 2.15 -18.47
N ALA A 88 -0.08 0.82 -18.51
CA ALA A 88 0.92 -0.12 -18.04
C ALA A 88 2.23 -0.07 -18.86
N ARG A 89 2.14 0.25 -20.16
CA ARG A 89 3.32 0.48 -21.02
C ARG A 89 4.04 1.77 -20.67
N GLU A 90 3.30 2.86 -20.48
CA GLU A 90 3.87 4.18 -20.12
C GLU A 90 4.55 4.17 -18.75
N LYS A 91 4.00 3.40 -17.79
CA LYS A 91 4.62 3.19 -16.47
C LYS A 91 5.90 2.33 -16.51
N GLY A 92 6.28 1.79 -17.67
CA GLY A 92 7.43 0.89 -17.80
C GLY A 92 7.26 -0.44 -17.03
N LEU A 93 6.03 -0.81 -16.68
CA LEU A 93 5.76 -2.03 -15.90
C LEU A 93 5.94 -3.28 -16.74
N LEU A 94 5.70 -3.20 -18.06
CA LEU A 94 5.67 -4.36 -18.94
C LEU A 94 6.99 -4.55 -19.69
N PRO A 95 7.48 -5.80 -19.83
CA PRO A 95 8.52 -6.15 -20.78
C PRO A 95 8.15 -5.71 -22.21
N PRO A 96 9.13 -5.43 -23.07
CA PRO A 96 8.85 -5.05 -24.45
C PRO A 96 8.23 -6.21 -25.26
N GLY A 97 7.45 -5.85 -26.27
CA GLY A 97 6.93 -6.78 -27.28
C GLY A 97 5.94 -7.84 -26.75
N ALA A 98 5.95 -9.02 -27.38
CA ALA A 98 4.98 -10.09 -27.12
C ALA A 98 5.05 -10.65 -25.69
N ALA A 99 6.21 -10.59 -25.04
CA ALA A 99 6.38 -11.02 -23.65
C ALA A 99 5.55 -10.16 -22.69
N GLY A 100 5.56 -8.83 -22.88
CA GLY A 100 4.74 -7.89 -22.10
C GLY A 100 3.25 -8.10 -22.33
N GLU A 101 2.82 -8.35 -23.57
CA GLU A 101 1.41 -8.63 -23.86
C GLU A 101 0.93 -9.93 -23.20
N GLN A 102 1.75 -10.99 -23.23
CA GLN A 102 1.40 -12.24 -22.56
C GLN A 102 1.35 -12.05 -21.04
N ALA A 103 2.30 -11.32 -20.47
CA ALA A 103 2.34 -11.01 -19.04
C ALA A 103 1.12 -10.20 -18.61
N PHE A 104 0.73 -9.20 -19.41
CA PHE A 104 -0.47 -8.40 -19.19
C PHE A 104 -1.74 -9.25 -19.24
N ARG A 105 -1.90 -10.13 -20.25
CA ARG A 105 -3.07 -11.03 -20.33
C ARG A 105 -3.20 -11.94 -19.11
N ARG A 106 -2.07 -12.44 -18.58
CA ARG A 106 -2.05 -13.24 -17.34
C ARG A 106 -2.46 -12.39 -16.13
N ALA A 107 -1.92 -11.19 -15.99
CA ALA A 107 -2.25 -10.27 -14.90
C ALA A 107 -3.74 -9.86 -14.95
N MET A 108 -4.26 -9.59 -16.14
CA MET A 108 -5.67 -9.30 -16.39
C MET A 108 -6.59 -10.44 -15.93
N GLY A 109 -6.25 -11.70 -16.26
CA GLY A 109 -7.02 -12.86 -15.78
C GLY A 109 -7.04 -12.97 -14.25
N ALA A 110 -5.89 -12.78 -13.61
CA ALA A 110 -5.80 -12.78 -12.14
C ALA A 110 -6.59 -11.63 -11.50
N ALA A 111 -6.49 -10.43 -12.08
CA ALA A 111 -7.20 -9.24 -11.62
C ALA A 111 -8.71 -9.40 -11.77
N TRP A 112 -9.19 -9.98 -12.87
CA TRP A 112 -10.61 -10.25 -13.08
C TRP A 112 -11.17 -11.20 -12.04
N HIS A 113 -10.46 -12.29 -11.77
CA HIS A 113 -10.86 -13.26 -10.73
C HIS A 113 -10.90 -12.60 -9.34
N LEU A 114 -9.88 -11.82 -8.99
CA LEU A 114 -9.83 -11.14 -7.69
C LEU A 114 -10.93 -10.08 -7.55
N ALA A 115 -11.13 -9.24 -8.56
CA ALA A 115 -12.19 -8.23 -8.57
C ALA A 115 -13.58 -8.86 -8.48
N GLY A 116 -13.80 -10.04 -9.09
CA GLY A 116 -15.03 -10.82 -8.94
C GLY A 116 -15.32 -11.18 -7.49
N ARG A 117 -14.32 -11.73 -6.77
CA ARG A 117 -14.46 -12.06 -5.34
C ARG A 117 -14.69 -10.83 -4.48
N VAL A 118 -14.02 -9.72 -4.79
CA VAL A 118 -14.22 -8.44 -4.08
C VAL A 118 -15.66 -7.98 -4.23
N ARG A 119 -16.21 -7.96 -5.46
CA ARG A 119 -17.61 -7.56 -5.70
C ARG A 119 -18.61 -8.46 -5.00
N GLU A 120 -18.37 -9.77 -5.00
CA GLU A 120 -19.21 -10.75 -4.30
C GLU A 120 -19.23 -10.48 -2.80
N ALA A 121 -18.07 -10.30 -2.18
CA ALA A 121 -17.96 -10.01 -0.75
C ALA A 121 -18.45 -8.61 -0.35
N ALA A 122 -18.34 -7.63 -1.26
CA ALA A 122 -18.79 -6.26 -1.08
C ALA A 122 -20.30 -6.06 -1.26
N GLY A 123 -21.01 -7.03 -1.84
CA GLY A 123 -22.43 -6.89 -2.16
C GLY A 123 -22.73 -5.76 -3.16
N GLY A 124 -21.75 -5.37 -3.98
CA GLY A 124 -21.90 -4.30 -4.99
C GLY A 124 -21.81 -2.86 -4.48
N ALA A 125 -21.65 -2.64 -3.16
CA ALA A 125 -21.28 -1.33 -2.65
C ALA A 125 -19.81 -1.02 -2.98
N GLY A 126 -19.44 0.24 -3.13
CA GLY A 126 -18.04 0.65 -3.24
C GLY A 126 -17.38 0.82 -1.87
N PRO A 127 -16.04 0.90 -1.81
CA PRO A 127 -15.36 1.31 -0.58
C PRO A 127 -15.62 2.80 -0.31
N GLU A 128 -15.68 3.15 0.97
CA GLU A 128 -15.85 4.52 1.45
C GLU A 128 -14.67 4.91 2.37
N THR A 129 -14.50 6.22 2.54
CA THR A 129 -13.58 6.79 3.53
C THR A 129 -14.32 6.95 4.85
N LEU A 130 -13.81 6.33 5.91
CA LEU A 130 -14.35 6.44 7.26
C LEU A 130 -13.54 7.47 8.05
N GLU A 131 -14.19 8.56 8.44
CA GLU A 131 -13.63 9.52 9.39
C GLU A 131 -13.59 8.91 10.79
N VAL A 132 -12.43 9.03 11.44
CA VAL A 132 -12.15 8.50 12.77
C VAL A 132 -11.92 9.67 13.71
N ASP A 133 -12.70 9.71 14.78
CA ASP A 133 -12.49 10.61 15.91
C ASP A 133 -12.87 9.86 17.20
N LEU A 134 -11.88 9.23 17.83
CA LEU A 134 -12.06 8.30 18.94
C LEU A 134 -11.35 8.79 20.20
N GLU A 135 -12.08 8.87 21.30
CA GLU A 135 -11.50 9.09 22.64
C GLU A 135 -11.17 7.76 23.29
N THR A 136 -9.94 7.62 23.80
CA THR A 136 -9.46 6.41 24.48
C THR A 136 -8.80 6.77 25.81
N PRO A 137 -8.60 5.82 26.76
CA PRO A 137 -7.86 6.09 27.99
C PRO A 137 -6.42 6.56 27.77
N ALA A 138 -5.83 6.27 26.59
CA ALA A 138 -4.46 6.65 26.24
C ALA A 138 -4.38 7.99 25.47
N GLY A 139 -5.53 8.60 25.15
CA GLY A 139 -5.61 9.81 24.35
C GLY A 139 -6.60 9.70 23.18
N ARG A 140 -6.63 10.73 22.35
CA ARG A 140 -7.53 10.84 21.20
C ARG A 140 -6.88 10.33 19.92
N ILE A 141 -7.63 9.64 19.08
CA ILE A 141 -7.19 9.18 17.75
C ILE A 141 -8.03 9.89 16.68
N ARG A 142 -7.38 10.46 15.67
CA ARG A 142 -8.04 11.19 14.57
C ARG A 142 -7.51 10.81 13.20
N GLY A 143 -8.31 11.01 12.17
CA GLY A 143 -7.90 10.86 10.77
C GLY A 143 -8.96 10.12 9.96
N ALA A 144 -8.55 9.56 8.82
CA ALA A 144 -9.44 8.86 7.92
C ALA A 144 -8.89 7.47 7.57
N VAL A 145 -9.79 6.51 7.36
CA VAL A 145 -9.47 5.17 6.85
C VAL A 145 -10.16 5.00 5.50
N ASP A 146 -9.37 4.86 4.44
CA ASP A 146 -9.88 4.55 3.11
C ASP A 146 -10.13 3.06 2.94
N GLY A 147 -10.94 2.68 1.94
CA GLY A 147 -11.11 1.27 1.59
C GLY A 147 -12.05 0.50 2.53
N VAL A 148 -12.88 1.20 3.32
CA VAL A 148 -13.83 0.56 4.22
C VAL A 148 -15.10 0.20 3.46
N TRP A 149 -15.49 -1.06 3.47
CA TRP A 149 -16.72 -1.51 2.84
C TRP A 149 -17.87 -1.52 3.86
N PRO A 150 -19.14 -1.39 3.44
CA PRO A 150 -20.28 -1.41 4.37
C PRO A 150 -20.41 -2.71 5.18
N SER A 151 -19.89 -3.83 4.66
CA SER A 151 -19.81 -5.11 5.37
C SER A 151 -18.65 -5.21 6.37
N GLY A 152 -17.84 -4.15 6.50
CA GLY A 152 -16.59 -4.13 7.25
C GLY A 152 -15.36 -4.33 6.35
N PRO A 153 -14.16 -4.51 6.94
CA PRO A 153 -12.95 -4.71 6.16
C PRO A 153 -12.98 -6.05 5.41
N LEU A 154 -12.81 -6.00 4.09
CA LEU A 154 -12.58 -7.18 3.25
C LEU A 154 -11.10 -7.59 3.36
N ARG A 155 -10.83 -8.87 3.65
CA ARG A 155 -9.47 -9.45 3.71
C ARG A 155 -9.30 -10.57 2.70
#